data_AF-A0A2E7EKY5-F1
#
_entry.id   AF-A0A2E7EKY5-F1
#
_cell.length_a   1.000
_cell.length_b   1.000
_cell.length_c   1.000
_cell.angle_alpha   90.00
_cell.angle_beta   90.00
_cell.angle_gamma   90.00
#
_symmetry.space_group_name_H-M   'P 1'
#
loop_
_entity.id
_entity.type
_entity.pdbx_description
1 polymer ?
#
loop_
_entity_poly.entity_id
_entity_poly.type
_entity_poly.pdbx_seq_one_letter_code
_entity_poly.pdbx_strand_id
1 'polypeptide(L)'
;MCWNRSNFFFRGCQFFLSLSLCFSTYQLAWSEPVGQDARIAAQRLAETGIRFELDGEPQYAQYAWQAALNKDPNCELARWRLGYVLRGDDWILAASHPTLERKNQVDSYARRRHRALDESHRELQLAIWCRNQGLPDRSEVHFRRVFDNTEAPAQTRQFARNALNLREFGGVFLTPAQITELRSQMREARTELNTWSRKLSEPVRMVRSQVPGKQKRGWKQLQQINHPEAIPALELHLSTVDEEIAQGAVDIIQQISGPAASESLVRHAVISPWPSVREAALLQLEERPLQDFIPMLLGALQMPIRSVFQISPGIGGRILHEHTFQQEGIDETRLVRMSTTAVPNQFGERDDAQAEINRAEQRAQRIQSNVMRTNVQNQQQNHRIFQVLYATTGQKLPSNPNDWWEWWKDYNEYEILANKPVQTANFSHRYTYGTAPVVTRRQTRRRRIESSECFPAGTPVWTELGKRAIESIRVGDRVLSQNPETGELNYKLVTAVTERNQAPMQTITVGDQSLRLTTGHPLWVNGEGWRMAKLLNLGSRVHCIGGSQTVTRTEKSPRETAYNLIVQGFGSYFVTDLGILVHDNTYRSPNRALSPGLLANQ
;
A
#
# COMPACT_ATOMS: atom_id res chain seq x y z
N MET A 1 30.94 -48.28 12.75
CA MET A 1 31.65 -48.03 14.02
C MET A 1 30.62 -47.41 14.96
N CYS A 2 29.83 -48.22 15.68
CA CYS A 2 30.07 -48.68 17.07
C CYS A 2 30.35 -47.50 18.03
N TRP A 3 29.67 -47.27 19.16
CA TRP A 3 28.77 -48.08 20.00
C TRP A 3 28.10 -47.14 21.04
N ASN A 4 26.79 -47.27 21.31
CA ASN A 4 26.14 -47.73 22.57
C ASN A 4 25.96 -46.71 23.73
N ARG A 5 24.70 -46.43 24.15
CA ARG A 5 23.94 -46.96 25.33
C ARG A 5 24.38 -46.36 26.67
N SER A 6 23.60 -46.20 27.75
CA SER A 6 22.18 -46.19 28.13
C SER A 6 22.19 -46.01 29.68
N ASN A 7 21.17 -45.35 30.25
CA ASN A 7 20.56 -45.50 31.59
C ASN A 7 21.41 -45.58 32.89
N PHE A 8 21.03 -44.78 33.91
CA PHE A 8 20.90 -45.12 35.36
C PHE A 8 20.31 -43.86 36.08
N PHE A 9 19.08 -43.77 36.61
CA PHE A 9 18.41 -44.33 37.81
C PHE A 9 19.00 -43.88 39.19
N PHE A 10 18.29 -43.01 39.96
CA PHE A 10 17.73 -43.23 41.33
C PHE A 10 17.32 -41.95 42.13
N ARG A 11 16.10 -42.02 42.74
CA ARG A 11 15.55 -41.53 44.05
C ARG A 11 16.11 -40.25 44.72
N GLY A 12 15.37 -39.36 45.40
CA GLY A 12 14.03 -39.34 46.00
C GLY A 12 14.10 -38.68 47.41
N CYS A 13 13.16 -37.80 47.81
CA CYS A 13 12.72 -37.59 49.22
C CYS A 13 11.55 -36.59 49.35
N GLN A 14 10.62 -36.90 50.26
CA GLN A 14 9.37 -36.21 50.63
C GLN A 14 9.59 -35.06 51.63
N PHE A 15 8.64 -34.13 51.77
CA PHE A 15 8.04 -33.73 53.07
C PHE A 15 6.74 -32.90 52.88
N PHE A 16 5.74 -33.18 53.74
CA PHE A 16 4.39 -32.61 53.85
C PHE A 16 4.37 -31.23 54.56
N LEU A 17 3.38 -30.36 54.27
CA LEU A 17 2.41 -29.88 55.27
C LEU A 17 1.33 -28.96 54.68
N SER A 18 0.10 -29.25 55.12
CA SER A 18 -1.19 -28.63 54.85
C SER A 18 -1.41 -27.29 55.55
N LEU A 19 -2.11 -26.35 54.90
CA LEU A 19 -2.98 -25.40 55.61
C LEU A 19 -4.12 -24.93 54.67
N SER A 20 -5.34 -25.35 55.00
CA SER A 20 -6.59 -24.80 54.47
C SER A 20 -6.96 -23.56 55.29
N LEU A 21 -7.33 -22.44 54.65
CA LEU A 21 -8.08 -21.34 55.28
C LEU A 21 -8.91 -20.60 54.21
N CYS A 22 -10.23 -20.77 54.34
CA CYS A 22 -11.35 -19.89 53.96
C CYS A 22 -11.24 -19.03 52.69
N PHE A 23 -11.88 -19.49 51.61
CA PHE A 23 -12.34 -18.60 50.52
C PHE A 23 -13.70 -18.01 50.89
N SER A 24 -13.72 -16.70 51.14
CA SER A 24 -14.93 -15.88 51.10
C SER A 24 -15.37 -15.75 49.64
N THR A 25 -16.63 -16.07 49.36
CA THR A 25 -17.27 -16.02 48.04
C THR A 25 -17.33 -14.57 47.53
N TYR A 26 -16.48 -14.23 46.58
CA TYR A 26 -16.78 -13.21 45.56
C TYR A 26 -16.94 -13.93 44.23
N GLN A 27 -18.20 -14.19 43.85
CA GLN A 27 -18.58 -14.61 42.51
C GLN A 27 -18.36 -13.44 41.55
N LEU A 28 -17.12 -13.29 41.04
CA LEU A 28 -16.92 -12.70 39.73
C LEU A 28 -17.37 -13.77 38.72
N ALA A 29 -18.47 -13.51 38.04
CA ALA A 29 -18.93 -14.34 36.93
C ALA A 29 -17.89 -14.26 35.79
N TRP A 30 -16.88 -15.11 35.84
CA TRP A 30 -16.07 -15.43 34.67
C TRP A 30 -16.98 -16.23 33.74
N SER A 31 -17.48 -15.61 32.68
CA SER A 31 -18.15 -16.31 31.59
C SER A 31 -17.23 -17.42 31.10
N GLU A 32 -17.74 -18.66 30.99
CA GLU A 32 -16.97 -19.77 30.42
C GLU A 32 -16.38 -19.38 29.05
N PRO A 33 -15.15 -19.81 28.74
CA PRO A 33 -14.54 -19.50 27.44
C PRO A 33 -15.38 -20.12 26.31
N VAL A 34 -15.91 -19.26 25.43
CA VAL A 34 -16.65 -19.67 24.24
C VAL A 34 -15.83 -20.68 23.43
N GLY A 35 -16.38 -21.87 23.21
CA GLY A 35 -15.73 -22.96 22.47
C GLY A 35 -15.41 -22.56 21.02
N GLN A 36 -14.36 -23.17 20.45
CA GLN A 36 -13.87 -22.86 19.10
C GLN A 36 -14.97 -22.97 18.02
N ASP A 37 -15.87 -23.94 18.13
CA ASP A 37 -16.98 -24.12 17.20
C ASP A 37 -17.99 -22.96 17.24
N ALA A 38 -18.26 -22.42 18.43
CA ALA A 38 -19.15 -21.28 18.59
C ALA A 38 -18.54 -20.00 17.99
N ARG A 39 -17.22 -19.81 18.11
CA ARG A 39 -16.51 -18.69 17.46
C ARG A 39 -16.57 -18.79 15.94
N ILE A 40 -16.31 -19.97 15.38
CA ILE A 40 -16.42 -20.22 13.92
C ILE A 40 -17.86 -19.99 13.44
N ALA A 41 -18.86 -20.45 14.19
CA ALA A 41 -20.26 -20.24 13.85
C ALA A 41 -20.66 -18.76 13.91
N ALA A 42 -20.20 -18.01 14.92
CA ALA A 42 -20.44 -16.58 15.04
C ALA A 42 -19.81 -15.80 13.86
N GLN A 43 -18.56 -16.12 13.52
CA GLN A 43 -17.88 -15.54 12.36
C GLN A 43 -18.65 -15.78 11.06
N ARG A 44 -19.11 -17.01 10.81
CA ARG A 44 -19.92 -17.33 9.62
C ARG A 44 -21.26 -16.57 9.59
N LEU A 45 -21.92 -16.41 10.73
CA LEU A 45 -23.13 -15.59 10.82
C LEU A 45 -22.83 -14.11 10.53
N ALA A 46 -21.68 -13.61 10.99
CA ALA A 46 -21.26 -12.25 10.72
C ALA A 46 -21.05 -12.01 9.22
N GLU A 47 -20.33 -12.91 8.55
CA GLU A 47 -20.12 -12.90 7.08
C GLU A 47 -21.44 -13.06 6.33
N THR A 48 -22.36 -13.92 6.80
CA THR A 48 -23.70 -14.08 6.23
C THR A 48 -24.49 -12.77 6.29
N GLY A 49 -24.39 -12.02 7.39
CA GLY A 49 -25.00 -10.70 7.50
C GLY A 49 -24.46 -9.71 6.46
N ILE A 50 -23.16 -9.77 6.15
CA ILE A 50 -22.57 -8.95 5.09
C ILE A 50 -23.14 -9.32 3.71
N ARG A 51 -23.35 -10.62 3.44
CA ARG A 51 -23.98 -11.09 2.20
C ARG A 51 -25.41 -10.59 2.06
N PHE A 52 -26.22 -10.65 3.12
CA PHE A 52 -27.56 -10.06 3.11
C PHE A 52 -27.52 -8.56 2.79
N GLU A 53 -26.55 -7.82 3.34
CA GLU A 53 -26.40 -6.40 2.98
C GLU A 53 -26.06 -6.20 1.49
N LEU A 54 -25.18 -7.04 0.92
CA LEU A 54 -24.84 -7.01 -0.50
C LEU A 54 -26.07 -7.29 -1.39
N ASP A 55 -26.90 -8.25 -0.97
CA ASP A 55 -28.16 -8.61 -1.64
C ASP A 55 -29.26 -7.53 -1.44
N GLY A 56 -28.98 -6.52 -0.62
CA GLY A 56 -29.84 -5.39 -0.40
C GLY A 56 -30.89 -5.56 0.69
N GLU A 57 -30.64 -6.49 1.61
CA GLU A 57 -31.52 -6.97 2.67
C GLU A 57 -31.04 -6.56 4.08
N PRO A 58 -31.09 -5.25 4.43
CA PRO A 58 -30.44 -4.73 5.64
C PRO A 58 -31.06 -5.24 6.95
N GLN A 59 -32.34 -5.62 6.94
CA GLN A 59 -33.00 -6.16 8.14
C GLN A 59 -32.41 -7.53 8.49
N TYR A 60 -32.28 -8.42 7.51
CA TYR A 60 -31.67 -9.74 7.70
C TYR A 60 -30.19 -9.65 8.07
N ALA A 61 -29.46 -8.66 7.53
CA ALA A 61 -28.09 -8.37 7.94
C ALA A 61 -27.97 -8.05 9.44
N GLN A 62 -28.81 -7.15 9.95
CA GLN A 62 -28.83 -6.80 11.38
C GLN A 62 -29.16 -8.00 12.27
N TYR A 63 -30.16 -8.81 11.90
CA TYR A 63 -30.49 -10.03 12.65
C TYR A 63 -29.32 -11.02 12.68
N ALA A 64 -28.61 -11.20 11.57
CA ALA A 64 -27.46 -12.11 11.50
C ALA A 64 -26.30 -11.64 12.39
N TRP A 65 -25.99 -10.33 12.40
CA TRP A 65 -24.96 -9.77 13.28
C TRP A 65 -25.34 -9.89 14.76
N GLN A 66 -26.60 -9.63 15.12
CA GLN A 66 -27.06 -9.82 16.49
C GLN A 66 -27.02 -11.30 16.91
N ALA A 67 -27.39 -12.21 16.01
CA ALA A 67 -27.29 -13.65 16.25
C ALA A 67 -25.84 -14.12 16.41
N ALA A 68 -24.89 -13.53 15.67
CA ALA A 68 -23.46 -13.79 15.85
C ALA A 68 -23.00 -13.38 17.26
N LEU A 69 -23.39 -12.20 17.74
CA LEU A 69 -23.05 -11.74 19.09
C LEU A 69 -23.70 -12.57 20.20
N ASN A 70 -24.89 -13.11 19.97
CA ASN A 70 -25.52 -14.04 20.91
C ASN A 70 -24.76 -15.38 21.02
N LYS A 71 -24.03 -15.79 19.96
CA LYS A 71 -23.18 -16.98 19.98
C LYS A 71 -21.79 -16.72 20.55
N ASP A 72 -21.17 -15.62 20.13
CA ASP A 72 -19.89 -15.16 20.65
C ASP A 72 -19.96 -13.64 20.86
N PRO A 73 -20.10 -13.18 22.12
CA PRO A 73 -20.10 -11.76 22.45
C PRO A 73 -18.82 -11.03 22.02
N ASN A 74 -17.74 -11.75 21.72
CA ASN A 74 -16.46 -11.19 21.26
C ASN A 74 -16.25 -11.32 19.74
N CYS A 75 -17.28 -11.71 18.97
CA CYS A 75 -17.20 -11.73 17.51
C CYS A 75 -16.96 -10.30 16.97
N GLU A 76 -15.69 -9.99 16.70
CA GLU A 76 -15.23 -8.64 16.34
C GLU A 76 -15.90 -8.14 15.07
N LEU A 77 -16.02 -9.01 14.05
CA LEU A 77 -16.64 -8.66 12.79
C LEU A 77 -18.09 -8.19 13.00
N ALA A 78 -18.91 -8.95 13.74
CA ALA A 78 -20.29 -8.54 14.03
C ALA A 78 -20.35 -7.20 14.79
N ARG A 79 -19.43 -6.97 15.73
CA ARG A 79 -19.34 -5.70 16.47
C ARG A 79 -18.98 -4.52 15.57
N TRP A 80 -17.97 -4.66 14.72
CA TRP A 80 -17.59 -3.62 13.76
C TRP A 80 -18.73 -3.30 12.79
N ARG A 81 -19.43 -4.33 12.30
CA ARG A 81 -20.60 -4.15 11.42
C ARG A 81 -21.75 -3.40 12.10
N LEU A 82 -21.93 -3.59 13.40
CA LEU A 82 -22.90 -2.85 14.23
C LEU A 82 -22.39 -1.48 14.71
N GLY A 83 -21.22 -1.02 14.24
CA GLY A 83 -20.67 0.30 14.54
C GLY A 83 -19.93 0.41 15.88
N TYR A 84 -19.57 -0.72 16.49
CA TYR A 84 -18.76 -0.73 17.71
C TYR A 84 -17.27 -0.67 17.38
N VAL A 85 -16.52 0.03 18.22
CA VAL A 85 -15.05 0.08 18.22
C VAL A 85 -14.50 -0.40 19.54
N LEU A 86 -13.35 -1.06 19.50
CA LEU A 86 -12.64 -1.48 20.70
C LEU A 86 -11.83 -0.30 21.26
N ARG A 87 -12.04 0.05 22.53
CA ARG A 87 -11.25 1.04 23.27
C ARG A 87 -10.77 0.45 24.59
N GLY A 88 -9.46 0.19 24.68
CA GLY A 88 -8.94 -0.61 25.79
C GLY A 88 -9.49 -2.02 25.66
N ASP A 89 -10.18 -2.50 26.70
CA ASP A 89 -10.84 -3.81 26.72
C ASP A 89 -12.36 -3.71 26.47
N ASP A 90 -12.89 -2.50 26.27
CA ASP A 90 -14.33 -2.24 26.14
C ASP A 90 -14.76 -1.95 24.71
N TRP A 91 -15.89 -2.52 24.31
CA TRP A 91 -16.56 -2.20 23.06
C TRP A 91 -17.55 -1.06 23.26
N ILE A 92 -17.35 0.04 22.52
CA ILE A 92 -18.24 1.19 22.57
C ILE A 92 -18.80 1.51 21.19
N LEU A 93 -20.00 2.08 21.14
CA LEU A 93 -20.58 2.53 19.89
C LEU A 93 -19.80 3.77 19.40
N ALA A 94 -19.40 3.81 18.13
CA ALA A 94 -18.65 4.93 17.56
C ALA A 94 -19.41 6.26 17.63
N ALA A 95 -20.75 6.22 17.69
CA ALA A 95 -21.61 7.38 17.85
C ALA A 95 -21.67 7.92 19.28
N SER A 96 -21.14 7.19 20.28
CA SER A 96 -21.15 7.64 21.66
C SER A 96 -20.19 8.82 21.89
N HIS A 97 -20.60 9.77 22.74
CA HIS A 97 -19.75 10.89 23.14
C HIS A 97 -18.53 10.40 23.95
N PRO A 98 -17.35 11.02 23.79
CA PRO A 98 -16.19 10.71 24.63
C PRO A 98 -16.46 11.06 26.09
N THR A 99 -15.80 10.37 27.02
CA THR A 99 -15.79 10.77 28.43
C THR A 99 -15.12 12.15 28.58
N LEU A 100 -15.50 12.88 29.63
CA LEU A 100 -14.93 14.21 29.92
C LEU A 100 -13.41 14.14 30.14
N GLU A 101 -12.94 13.10 30.82
CA GLU A 101 -11.51 12.83 31.01
C GLU A 101 -10.76 12.70 29.68
N ARG A 102 -11.30 11.88 28.76
CA ARG A 102 -10.72 11.70 27.44
C ARG A 102 -10.70 13.01 26.65
N LYS A 103 -11.79 13.76 26.68
CA LYS A 103 -11.88 15.08 26.05
C LYS A 103 -10.78 16.02 26.58
N ASN A 104 -10.64 16.13 27.90
CA ASN A 104 -9.61 16.95 28.54
C ASN A 104 -8.18 16.53 28.15
N GLN A 105 -7.91 15.23 28.05
CA GLN A 105 -6.61 14.70 27.63
C GLN A 105 -6.29 15.08 26.18
N VAL A 106 -7.25 14.92 25.26
CA VAL A 106 -7.10 15.27 23.85
C VAL A 106 -6.96 16.79 23.67
N ASP A 107 -7.73 17.60 24.39
CA ASP A 107 -7.64 19.06 24.34
C ASP A 107 -6.27 19.57 24.87
N SER A 108 -5.73 18.94 25.92
CA SER A 108 -4.39 19.22 26.42
C SER A 108 -3.31 18.95 25.37
N TYR A 109 -3.43 17.81 24.67
CA TYR A 109 -2.56 17.48 23.55
C TYR A 109 -2.67 18.51 22.41
N ALA A 110 -3.89 18.87 22.00
CA ALA A 110 -4.12 19.82 20.91
C ALA A 110 -3.47 21.19 21.19
N ARG A 111 -3.58 21.70 22.42
CA ARG A 111 -2.93 22.95 22.86
C ARG A 111 -1.40 22.87 22.79
N ARG A 112 -0.81 21.74 23.17
CA ARG A 112 0.65 21.54 23.11
C ARG A 112 1.14 21.39 21.67
N ARG A 113 0.41 20.64 20.84
CA ARG A 113 0.68 20.49 19.41
C ARG A 113 0.75 21.84 18.69
N HIS A 114 -0.21 22.73 18.95
CA HIS A 114 -0.23 24.05 18.34
C HIS A 114 1.04 24.87 18.65
N ARG A 115 1.67 24.69 19.82
CA ARG A 115 2.90 25.41 20.21
C ARG A 115 4.19 24.80 19.65
N ALA A 116 4.11 23.57 19.12
CA ALA A 116 5.26 22.80 18.65
C ALA A 116 5.49 22.89 17.14
N LEU A 117 4.55 23.50 16.39
CA LEU A 117 4.63 23.61 14.93
C LEU A 117 5.97 24.24 14.49
N ASP A 118 6.53 23.69 13.42
CA ASP A 118 7.70 24.18 12.67
C ASP A 118 9.07 24.16 13.39
N GLU A 119 9.15 23.66 14.62
CA GLU A 119 10.42 23.49 15.35
C GLU A 119 10.71 22.02 15.66
N SER A 120 11.71 21.43 14.98
CA SER A 120 12.10 20.02 15.16
C SER A 120 12.39 19.62 16.61
N HIS A 121 12.91 20.55 17.43
CA HIS A 121 13.14 20.33 18.85
C HIS A 121 11.83 20.27 19.65
N ARG A 122 10.86 21.14 19.39
CA ARG A 122 9.56 21.14 20.07
C ARG A 122 8.70 19.96 19.67
N GLU A 123 8.75 19.54 18.40
CA GLU A 123 8.10 18.31 17.94
C GLU A 123 8.68 17.08 18.65
N LEU A 124 10.00 17.02 18.85
CA LEU A 124 10.63 15.95 19.64
C LEU A 124 10.13 15.96 21.10
N GLN A 125 10.09 17.13 21.75
CA GLN A 125 9.58 17.24 23.12
C GLN A 125 8.10 16.83 23.23
N LEU A 126 7.29 17.19 22.24
CA LEU A 126 5.89 16.79 22.16
C LEU A 126 5.75 15.28 22.01
N ALA A 127 6.58 14.64 21.17
CA ALA A 127 6.60 13.19 21.00
C ALA A 127 6.91 12.46 22.32
N ILE A 128 7.90 12.95 23.08
CA ILE A 128 8.26 12.42 24.40
C ILE A 128 7.14 12.63 25.40
N TRP A 129 6.53 13.82 25.43
CA TRP A 129 5.39 14.10 26.31
C TRP A 129 4.22 13.17 26.02
N CYS A 130 3.86 12.96 24.74
CA CYS A 130 2.79 12.04 24.36
C CYS A 130 3.05 10.62 24.88
N ARG A 131 4.30 10.13 24.77
CA ARG A 131 4.70 8.82 25.30
C ARG A 131 4.45 8.73 26.81
N ASN A 132 4.87 9.75 27.56
CA ASN A 132 4.73 9.80 29.01
C ASN A 132 3.28 9.94 29.48
N GLN A 133 2.38 10.40 28.61
CA GLN A 133 0.94 10.54 28.91
C GLN A 133 0.11 9.33 28.44
N GLY A 134 0.75 8.24 27.99
CA GLY A 134 0.03 7.08 27.47
C GLY A 134 -0.67 7.35 26.13
N LEU A 135 -0.10 8.20 25.28
CA LEU A 135 -0.58 8.50 23.92
C LEU A 135 0.42 7.95 22.87
N PRO A 136 0.56 6.62 22.74
CA PRO A 136 1.66 6.00 21.98
C PRO A 136 1.61 6.26 20.47
N ASP A 137 0.43 6.25 19.86
CA ASP A 137 0.23 6.54 18.44
C ASP A 137 0.55 8.01 18.09
N ARG A 138 0.11 8.96 18.92
CA ARG A 138 0.45 10.39 18.77
C ARG A 138 1.94 10.63 18.94
N SER A 139 2.56 9.92 19.88
CA SER A 139 4.00 9.91 20.06
C SER A 139 4.70 9.43 18.78
N GLU A 140 4.20 8.34 18.18
CA GLU A 140 4.74 7.77 16.95
C GLU A 140 4.72 8.77 15.78
N VAL A 141 3.59 9.44 15.53
CA VAL A 141 3.48 10.44 14.44
C VAL A 141 4.46 11.60 14.61
N HIS A 142 4.64 12.09 15.83
CA HIS A 142 5.57 13.19 16.09
C HIS A 142 7.03 12.76 15.99
N PHE A 143 7.38 11.57 16.47
CA PHE A 143 8.70 11.00 16.19
C PHE A 143 8.92 10.80 14.70
N ARG A 144 7.89 10.39 13.95
CA ARG A 144 7.98 10.20 12.50
C ARG A 144 8.25 11.51 11.77
N ARG A 145 7.56 12.60 12.13
CA ARG A 145 7.82 13.95 11.62
C ARG A 145 9.25 14.40 11.87
N VAL A 146 9.76 14.19 13.09
CA VAL A 146 11.15 14.49 13.43
C VAL A 146 12.12 13.67 12.58
N PHE A 147 11.84 12.37 12.41
CA PHE A 147 12.67 11.46 11.61
C PHE A 147 12.72 11.85 10.13
N ASP A 148 11.57 12.17 9.54
CA ASP A 148 11.44 12.50 8.12
C ASP A 148 11.91 13.94 7.79
N ASN A 149 12.01 14.84 8.79
CA ASN A 149 12.54 16.19 8.59
C ASN A 149 14.06 16.17 8.32
N THR A 150 14.45 16.31 7.05
CA THR A 150 15.86 16.27 6.63
C THR A 150 16.72 17.40 7.18
N GLU A 151 16.12 18.53 7.57
CA GLU A 151 16.78 19.68 8.16
C GLU A 151 17.05 19.51 9.67
N ALA A 152 16.37 18.55 10.31
CA ALA A 152 16.59 18.25 11.71
C ALA A 152 18.02 17.69 11.95
N PRO A 153 18.66 18.06 13.08
CA PRO A 153 19.99 17.55 13.43
C PRO A 153 20.04 16.02 13.39
N ALA A 154 21.16 15.46 12.92
CA ALA A 154 21.32 14.02 12.75
C ALA A 154 21.09 13.22 14.04
N GLN A 155 21.52 13.78 15.19
CA GLN A 155 21.30 13.19 16.52
C GLN A 155 19.80 13.14 16.88
N THR A 156 19.05 14.21 16.62
CA THR A 156 17.60 14.29 16.84
C THR A 156 16.86 13.24 16.00
N ARG A 157 17.24 13.11 14.71
CA ARG A 157 16.68 12.08 13.83
C ARG A 157 17.05 10.67 14.27
N GLN A 158 18.27 10.45 14.75
CA GLN A 158 18.69 9.16 15.28
C GLN A 158 17.91 8.79 16.54
N PHE A 159 17.66 9.76 17.43
CA PHE A 159 16.81 9.55 18.60
C PHE A 159 15.39 9.13 18.18
N ALA A 160 14.78 9.86 17.25
CA ALA A 160 13.45 9.53 16.73
C ALA A 160 13.41 8.14 16.08
N ARG A 161 14.43 7.77 15.28
CA ARG A 161 14.58 6.43 14.70
C ARG A 161 14.59 5.34 15.78
N ASN A 162 15.39 5.53 16.82
CA ASN A 162 15.48 4.60 17.94
C ASN A 162 14.16 4.52 18.72
N ALA A 163 13.52 5.67 18.96
CA ALA A 163 12.25 5.76 19.66
C ALA A 163 11.11 5.04 18.92
N LEU A 164 11.13 5.05 17.57
CA LEU A 164 10.21 4.32 16.71
C LEU A 164 10.61 2.85 16.49
N ASN A 165 11.75 2.42 17.03
CA ASN A 165 12.33 1.08 16.80
C ASN A 165 12.48 0.73 15.31
N LEU A 166 12.82 1.72 14.48
CA LEU A 166 12.92 1.52 13.03
C LEU A 166 14.18 0.76 12.63
N ARG A 167 13.99 -0.32 11.86
CA ARG A 167 15.05 -1.17 11.30
C ARG A 167 15.09 -1.05 9.79
N GLU A 168 16.28 -1.19 9.23
CA GLU A 168 16.45 -1.20 7.78
C GLU A 168 16.04 -2.57 7.23
N PHE A 169 15.13 -2.60 6.28
CA PHE A 169 14.70 -3.79 5.56
C PHE A 169 14.47 -3.42 4.10
N GLY A 170 15.21 -4.05 3.18
CA GLY A 170 15.12 -3.76 1.74
C GLY A 170 15.44 -2.30 1.37
N GLY A 171 16.28 -1.61 2.15
CA GLY A 171 16.59 -0.19 1.96
C GLY A 171 15.56 0.80 2.52
N VAL A 172 14.46 0.32 3.10
CA VAL A 172 13.40 1.12 3.75
C VAL A 172 13.47 0.93 5.27
N PHE A 173 13.01 1.92 6.06
CA PHE A 173 13.01 1.86 7.53
C PHE A 173 11.59 1.50 7.95
N LEU A 174 11.47 0.36 8.59
CA LEU A 174 10.20 -0.24 8.99
C LEU A 174 10.27 -0.65 10.47
N THR A 175 9.13 -0.70 11.13
CA THR A 175 9.04 -1.24 12.49
C THR A 175 9.19 -2.77 12.45
N PRO A 176 9.54 -3.43 13.57
CA PRO A 176 9.61 -4.90 13.60
C PRO A 176 8.26 -5.55 13.28
N ALA A 177 7.15 -4.94 13.69
CA ALA A 177 5.80 -5.40 13.34
C ALA A 177 5.58 -5.38 11.82
N GLN A 178 5.92 -4.28 11.14
CA GLN A 178 5.83 -4.18 9.68
C GLN A 178 6.74 -5.20 8.97
N ILE A 179 7.95 -5.45 9.49
CA ILE A 179 8.85 -6.45 8.93
C ILE A 179 8.29 -7.86 9.10
N THR A 180 7.71 -8.17 10.27
CA THR A 180 7.06 -9.46 10.52
C THR A 180 5.86 -9.66 9.60
N GLU A 181 5.05 -8.63 9.43
CA GLU A 181 3.88 -8.65 8.54
C GLU A 181 4.30 -8.91 7.08
N LEU A 182 5.24 -8.12 6.54
CA LEU A 182 5.77 -8.34 5.18
C LEU A 182 6.35 -9.74 5.01
N ARG A 183 7.06 -10.26 6.03
CA ARG A 183 7.57 -11.64 6.00
C ARG A 183 6.45 -12.68 6.05
N SER A 184 5.33 -12.41 6.74
CA SER A 184 4.17 -13.30 6.73
C SER A 184 3.54 -13.34 5.35
N GLN A 185 3.24 -12.17 4.77
CA GLN A 185 2.68 -12.05 3.42
C GLN A 185 3.56 -12.76 2.38
N MET A 186 4.89 -12.58 2.44
CA MET A 186 5.81 -13.30 1.56
C MET A 186 5.78 -14.83 1.75
N ARG A 187 5.60 -15.32 2.99
CA ARG A 187 5.48 -16.76 3.27
C ARG A 187 4.15 -17.33 2.82
N GLU A 188 3.06 -16.60 3.03
CA GLU A 188 1.70 -16.96 2.59
C GLU A 188 1.65 -17.05 1.07
N ALA A 189 2.08 -16.01 0.35
CA ALA A 189 2.17 -16.01 -1.10
C ALA A 189 3.02 -17.18 -1.64
N ARG A 190 4.12 -17.51 -0.94
CA ARG A 190 4.95 -18.68 -1.31
C ARG A 190 4.23 -20.00 -1.08
N THR A 191 3.48 -20.12 0.01
CA THR A 191 2.71 -21.32 0.37
C THR A 191 1.56 -21.54 -0.60
N GLU A 192 0.84 -20.48 -0.98
CA GLU A 192 -0.19 -20.48 -2.01
C GLU A 192 0.37 -20.91 -3.36
N LEU A 193 1.48 -20.30 -3.80
CA LEU A 193 2.16 -20.65 -5.05
C LEU A 193 2.55 -22.14 -5.10
N ASN A 194 3.12 -22.68 -4.01
CA ASN A 194 3.48 -24.09 -3.92
C ASN A 194 2.25 -25.00 -3.98
N THR A 195 1.17 -24.62 -3.27
CA THR A 195 -0.08 -25.37 -3.23
C THR A 195 -0.72 -25.44 -4.61
N TRP A 196 -0.83 -24.30 -5.30
CA TRP A 196 -1.37 -24.23 -6.65
C TRP A 196 -0.46 -24.91 -7.67
N SER A 197 0.86 -24.73 -7.60
CA SER A 197 1.80 -25.46 -8.45
C SER A 197 1.62 -26.98 -8.37
N ARG A 198 1.37 -27.51 -7.17
CA ARG A 198 1.09 -28.94 -6.99
C ARG A 198 -0.25 -29.33 -7.63
N LYS A 199 -1.32 -28.55 -7.42
CA LYS A 199 -2.64 -28.80 -8.03
C LYS A 199 -2.60 -28.74 -9.56
N LEU A 200 -1.81 -27.84 -10.12
CA LEU A 200 -1.67 -27.61 -11.56
C LEU A 200 -0.73 -28.62 -12.25
N SER A 201 0.10 -29.33 -11.50
CA SER A 201 1.17 -30.16 -12.07
C SER A 201 0.69 -31.20 -13.10
N GLU A 202 -0.38 -31.94 -12.78
CA GLU A 202 -0.98 -32.93 -13.68
C GLU A 202 -1.71 -32.30 -14.88
N PRO A 203 -2.62 -31.33 -14.71
CA PRO A 203 -3.23 -30.62 -15.84
C PRO A 203 -2.20 -30.01 -16.80
N VAL A 204 -1.17 -29.34 -16.28
CA VAL A 204 -0.08 -28.74 -17.07
C VAL A 204 0.69 -29.82 -17.85
N ARG A 205 1.01 -30.95 -17.21
CA ARG A 205 1.67 -32.09 -17.89
C ARG A 205 0.82 -32.65 -19.02
N MET A 206 -0.50 -32.69 -18.85
CA MET A 206 -1.44 -33.15 -19.87
C MET A 206 -1.53 -32.19 -21.06
N VAL A 207 -1.57 -30.88 -20.81
CA VAL A 207 -1.57 -29.84 -21.86
C VAL A 207 -0.26 -29.85 -22.66
N ARG A 208 0.89 -30.06 -22.00
CA ARG A 208 2.19 -30.16 -22.67
C ARG A 208 2.44 -31.51 -23.38
N SER A 209 1.52 -32.47 -23.27
CA SER A 209 1.65 -33.77 -23.94
C SER A 209 1.35 -33.64 -25.43
N GLN A 210 2.03 -34.38 -26.31
CA GLN A 210 1.70 -34.43 -27.74
C GLN A 210 0.45 -35.29 -28.07
N VAL A 211 -0.25 -35.82 -27.05
CA VAL A 211 -1.44 -36.67 -27.26
C VAL A 211 -2.70 -35.81 -27.19
N PRO A 212 -3.46 -35.64 -28.30
CA PRO A 212 -4.61 -34.71 -28.34
C PRO A 212 -5.68 -34.98 -27.28
N GLY A 213 -5.97 -36.26 -26.99
CA GLY A 213 -6.93 -36.65 -25.95
C GLY A 213 -6.44 -36.36 -24.51
N LYS A 214 -5.13 -36.24 -24.28
CA LYS A 214 -4.58 -35.77 -23.00
C LYS A 214 -4.64 -34.26 -22.93
N GLN A 215 -4.24 -33.54 -23.99
CA GLN A 215 -4.31 -32.08 -24.05
C GLN A 215 -5.72 -31.57 -23.77
N LYS A 216 -6.73 -32.11 -24.48
CA LYS A 216 -8.14 -31.72 -24.29
C LYS A 216 -8.63 -31.92 -22.85
N ARG A 217 -8.20 -32.99 -22.19
CA ARG A 217 -8.53 -33.24 -20.78
C ARG A 217 -7.80 -32.29 -19.83
N GLY A 218 -6.53 -31.99 -20.11
CA GLY A 218 -5.73 -31.03 -19.35
C GLY A 218 -6.36 -29.64 -19.38
N TRP A 219 -6.73 -29.14 -20.57
CA TRP A 219 -7.41 -27.85 -20.72
C TRP A 219 -8.75 -27.81 -20.00
N LYS A 220 -9.56 -28.87 -20.10
CA LYS A 220 -10.84 -28.96 -19.37
C LYS A 220 -10.67 -28.83 -17.86
N GLN A 221 -9.57 -29.35 -17.29
CA GLN A 221 -9.28 -29.23 -15.86
C GLN A 221 -8.78 -27.82 -15.51
N LEU A 222 -7.92 -27.23 -16.33
CA LEU A 222 -7.40 -25.88 -16.09
C LEU A 222 -8.49 -24.81 -16.21
N GLN A 223 -9.43 -24.96 -17.14
CA GLN A 223 -10.55 -24.03 -17.34
C GLN A 223 -11.55 -24.02 -16.17
N GLN A 224 -11.47 -24.97 -15.24
CA GLN A 224 -12.31 -24.96 -14.03
C GLN A 224 -11.74 -24.06 -12.92
N ILE A 225 -10.57 -23.45 -13.14
CA ILE A 225 -9.86 -22.67 -12.14
C ILE A 225 -10.28 -21.21 -12.27
N ASN A 226 -10.89 -20.68 -11.21
CA ASN A 226 -11.37 -19.30 -11.12
C ASN A 226 -10.83 -18.55 -9.88
N HIS A 227 -9.68 -18.97 -9.36
CA HIS A 227 -9.11 -18.44 -8.12
C HIS A 227 -7.92 -17.49 -8.38
N PRO A 228 -7.95 -16.23 -7.90
CA PRO A 228 -6.84 -15.28 -8.01
C PRO A 228 -5.50 -15.82 -7.49
N GLU A 229 -5.51 -16.63 -6.44
CA GLU A 229 -4.31 -17.22 -5.82
C GLU A 229 -3.62 -18.24 -6.76
N ALA A 230 -4.32 -18.73 -7.79
CA ALA A 230 -3.77 -19.62 -8.80
C ALA A 230 -2.96 -18.88 -9.88
N ILE A 231 -3.17 -17.56 -10.06
CA ILE A 231 -2.56 -16.77 -11.13
C ILE A 231 -1.04 -16.89 -11.15
N PRO A 232 -0.30 -16.71 -10.04
CA PRO A 232 1.16 -16.83 -10.08
C PRO A 232 1.65 -18.22 -10.52
N ALA A 233 0.89 -19.27 -10.21
CA ALA A 233 1.21 -20.63 -10.62
C ALA A 233 0.86 -20.86 -12.10
N LEU A 234 -0.25 -20.31 -12.60
CA LEU A 234 -0.61 -20.33 -14.03
C LEU A 234 0.47 -19.61 -14.85
N GLU A 235 0.91 -18.42 -14.42
CA GLU A 235 1.96 -17.64 -15.08
C GLU A 235 3.28 -18.42 -15.15
N LEU A 236 3.69 -19.01 -14.02
CA LEU A 236 4.93 -19.78 -13.92
C LEU A 236 4.93 -21.00 -14.84
N HIS A 237 3.79 -21.69 -14.98
CA HIS A 237 3.72 -22.99 -15.64
C HIS A 237 3.14 -22.97 -17.06
N LEU A 238 2.48 -21.90 -17.51
CA LEU A 238 1.83 -21.86 -18.83
C LEU A 238 2.36 -20.70 -19.69
N SER A 239 2.53 -19.52 -19.12
CA SER A 239 2.75 -18.27 -19.88
C SER A 239 4.10 -18.11 -20.57
N THR A 240 5.04 -19.04 -20.36
CA THR A 240 6.39 -18.99 -20.94
C THR A 240 6.76 -20.23 -21.76
N VAL A 241 5.81 -21.15 -21.97
CA VAL A 241 6.07 -22.44 -22.60
C VAL A 241 6.13 -22.33 -24.11
N ASP A 242 4.98 -22.02 -24.72
CA ASP A 242 4.81 -21.78 -26.15
C ASP A 242 3.58 -20.87 -26.36
N GLU A 243 3.37 -20.48 -27.61
CA GLU A 243 2.34 -19.52 -28.01
C GLU A 243 0.92 -19.99 -27.69
N GLU A 244 0.59 -21.24 -28.00
CA GLU A 244 -0.76 -21.80 -27.82
C GLU A 244 -1.07 -22.01 -26.34
N ILE A 245 -0.10 -22.50 -25.56
CA ILE A 245 -0.26 -22.69 -24.12
C ILE A 245 -0.35 -21.35 -23.39
N ALA A 246 0.46 -20.35 -23.78
CA ALA A 246 0.39 -19.02 -23.20
C ALA A 246 -0.94 -18.32 -23.54
N GLN A 247 -1.48 -18.55 -24.74
CA GLN A 247 -2.81 -18.07 -25.11
C GLN A 247 -3.90 -18.69 -24.23
N GLY A 248 -3.87 -20.01 -24.03
CA GLY A 248 -4.83 -20.66 -23.13
C GLY A 248 -4.69 -20.23 -21.66
N ALA A 249 -3.50 -19.81 -21.22
CA ALA A 249 -3.33 -19.20 -19.90
C ALA A 249 -4.09 -17.88 -19.75
N VAL A 250 -4.04 -17.03 -20.78
CA VAL A 250 -4.79 -15.77 -20.86
C VAL A 250 -6.29 -16.04 -20.80
N ASP A 251 -6.79 -17.05 -21.52
CA ASP A 251 -8.21 -17.44 -21.51
C ASP A 251 -8.70 -17.93 -20.12
N ILE A 252 -7.82 -18.57 -19.33
CA ILE A 252 -8.13 -18.95 -17.94
C ILE A 252 -8.16 -17.71 -17.05
N ILE A 253 -7.15 -16.85 -17.16
CA ILE A 253 -7.03 -15.62 -16.37
C ILE A 253 -8.22 -14.68 -16.63
N GLN A 254 -8.77 -14.66 -17.84
CA GLN A 254 -9.97 -13.90 -18.19
C GLN A 254 -11.14 -14.19 -17.24
N GLN A 255 -11.32 -15.46 -16.86
CA GLN A 255 -12.43 -15.91 -16.03
C GLN A 255 -12.27 -15.50 -14.57
N ILE A 256 -11.05 -15.10 -14.18
CA ILE A 256 -10.76 -14.64 -12.84
C ILE A 256 -11.08 -13.15 -12.75
N SER A 257 -11.90 -12.80 -11.76
CA SER A 257 -12.26 -11.42 -11.48
C SER A 257 -11.25 -10.77 -10.54
N GLY A 258 -11.17 -9.44 -10.63
CA GLY A 258 -10.38 -8.62 -9.73
C GLY A 258 -8.96 -8.32 -10.19
N PRO A 259 -8.22 -7.56 -9.37
CA PRO A 259 -7.05 -6.83 -9.86
C PRO A 259 -5.84 -7.69 -10.18
N ALA A 260 -5.64 -8.79 -9.45
CA ALA A 260 -4.54 -9.72 -9.73
C ALA A 260 -4.63 -10.30 -11.15
N ALA A 261 -5.85 -10.52 -11.66
CA ALA A 261 -6.08 -10.97 -13.03
C ALA A 261 -5.78 -9.85 -14.02
N SER A 262 -6.30 -8.62 -13.79
CA SER A 262 -6.00 -7.45 -14.62
C SER A 262 -4.50 -7.17 -14.73
N GLU A 263 -3.76 -7.22 -13.61
CA GLU A 263 -2.30 -7.06 -13.61
C GLU A 263 -1.58 -8.19 -14.36
N SER A 264 -2.08 -9.43 -14.26
CA SER A 264 -1.56 -10.55 -15.02
C SER A 264 -1.77 -10.36 -16.52
N LEU A 265 -2.96 -9.94 -16.94
CA LEU A 265 -3.24 -9.60 -18.34
C LEU A 265 -2.34 -8.47 -18.84
N VAL A 266 -2.05 -7.46 -18.01
CA VAL A 266 -1.05 -6.43 -18.35
C VAL A 266 0.34 -7.02 -18.58
N ARG A 267 0.80 -7.94 -17.73
CA ARG A 267 2.09 -8.61 -17.94
C ARG A 267 2.11 -9.38 -19.26
N HIS A 268 1.03 -10.08 -19.60
CA HIS A 268 0.92 -10.76 -20.89
C HIS A 268 0.91 -9.76 -22.06
N ALA A 269 0.08 -8.71 -21.99
CA ALA A 269 -0.06 -7.69 -23.04
C ALA A 269 1.25 -6.92 -23.32
N VAL A 270 2.08 -6.69 -22.30
CA VAL A 270 3.33 -5.90 -22.44
C VAL A 270 4.56 -6.79 -22.65
N ILE A 271 4.69 -7.85 -21.86
CA ILE A 271 5.96 -8.59 -21.72
C ILE A 271 6.02 -9.82 -22.63
N SER A 272 4.87 -10.43 -22.95
CA SER A 272 4.84 -11.69 -23.72
C SER A 272 5.65 -11.59 -25.02
N PRO A 273 6.47 -12.61 -25.36
CA PRO A 273 7.22 -12.62 -26.60
C PRO A 273 6.31 -12.75 -27.83
N TRP A 274 5.15 -13.41 -27.68
CA TRP A 274 4.23 -13.72 -28.78
C TRP A 274 3.23 -12.59 -29.05
N PRO A 275 3.14 -12.07 -30.29
CA PRO A 275 2.17 -11.04 -30.64
C PRO A 275 0.71 -11.41 -30.39
N SER A 276 0.31 -12.65 -30.72
CA SER A 276 -1.05 -13.17 -30.52
C SER A 276 -1.48 -13.12 -29.05
N VAL A 277 -0.62 -13.60 -28.15
CA VAL A 277 -0.84 -13.57 -26.70
C VAL A 277 -0.96 -12.13 -26.18
N ARG A 278 -0.18 -11.19 -26.74
CA ARG A 278 -0.29 -9.78 -26.37
C ARG A 278 -1.63 -9.19 -26.78
N GLU A 279 -2.08 -9.47 -28.01
CA GLU A 279 -3.33 -8.99 -28.56
C GLU A 279 -4.54 -9.56 -27.81
N ALA A 280 -4.54 -10.86 -27.52
CA ALA A 280 -5.63 -11.47 -26.77
C ALA A 280 -5.72 -10.95 -25.33
N ALA A 281 -4.58 -10.77 -24.65
CA ALA A 281 -4.57 -10.17 -23.32
C ALA A 281 -5.05 -8.71 -23.36
N LEU A 282 -4.74 -7.96 -24.43
CA LEU A 282 -5.21 -6.59 -24.62
C LEU A 282 -6.72 -6.51 -24.78
N LEU A 283 -7.31 -7.36 -25.62
CA LEU A 283 -8.78 -7.41 -25.81
C LEU A 283 -9.49 -7.65 -24.48
N GLN A 284 -8.94 -8.53 -23.64
CA GLN A 284 -9.51 -8.82 -22.32
C GLN A 284 -9.34 -7.67 -21.31
N LEU A 285 -8.38 -6.77 -21.50
CA LEU A 285 -8.17 -5.61 -20.63
C LEU A 285 -9.17 -4.49 -20.89
N GLU A 286 -9.75 -4.40 -22.09
CA GLU A 286 -10.72 -3.34 -22.44
C GLU A 286 -11.98 -3.38 -21.56
N GLU A 287 -12.34 -4.57 -21.06
CA GLU A 287 -13.49 -4.77 -20.17
C GLU A 287 -13.13 -4.58 -18.67
N ARG A 288 -11.85 -4.39 -18.35
CA ARG A 288 -11.39 -4.30 -16.94
C ARG A 288 -11.44 -2.86 -16.42
N PRO A 289 -11.74 -2.66 -15.12
CA PRO A 289 -11.66 -1.33 -14.52
C PRO A 289 -10.25 -0.73 -14.62
N LEU A 290 -10.13 0.49 -15.14
CA LEU A 290 -8.84 1.17 -15.35
C LEU A 290 -7.99 1.25 -14.08
N GLN A 291 -8.61 1.44 -12.91
CA GLN A 291 -7.88 1.52 -11.63
C GLN A 291 -7.13 0.24 -11.25
N ASP A 292 -7.53 -0.92 -11.79
CA ASP A 292 -6.92 -2.21 -11.44
C ASP A 292 -5.52 -2.37 -12.05
N PHE A 293 -5.23 -1.68 -13.16
CA PHE A 293 -4.03 -1.99 -13.95
C PHE A 293 -3.30 -0.77 -14.54
N ILE A 294 -3.94 0.39 -14.71
CA ILE A 294 -3.27 1.59 -15.22
C ILE A 294 -2.10 2.02 -14.30
N PRO A 295 -2.21 2.01 -12.95
CA PRO A 295 -1.06 2.35 -12.09
C PRO A 295 0.17 1.48 -12.35
N MET A 296 -0.02 0.18 -12.64
CA MET A 296 1.06 -0.73 -12.99
C MET A 296 1.73 -0.34 -14.32
N LEU A 297 0.95 -0.01 -15.35
CA LEU A 297 1.46 0.45 -16.65
C LEU A 297 2.26 1.76 -16.51
N LEU A 298 1.72 2.73 -15.78
CA LEU A 298 2.36 4.03 -15.58
C LEU A 298 3.63 3.94 -14.74
N GLY A 299 3.65 3.07 -13.72
CA GLY A 299 4.85 2.78 -12.94
C GLY A 299 5.94 2.04 -13.73
N ALA A 300 5.56 1.34 -14.80
CA ALA A 300 6.48 0.67 -15.72
C ALA A 300 7.03 1.59 -16.82
N LEU A 301 6.40 2.75 -17.08
CA LEU A 301 6.92 3.74 -18.03
C LEU A 301 8.26 4.32 -17.54
N GLN A 302 9.20 4.47 -18.46
CA GLN A 302 10.54 4.98 -18.14
C GLN A 302 10.94 6.12 -19.06
N MET A 303 11.37 7.25 -18.50
CA MET A 303 12.06 8.29 -19.28
C MET A 303 13.46 7.81 -19.70
N PRO A 304 14.00 8.33 -20.82
CA PRO A 304 15.37 8.01 -21.23
C PRO A 304 16.37 8.48 -20.16
N ILE A 305 17.35 7.64 -19.87
CA ILE A 305 18.48 7.95 -19.01
C ILE A 305 19.32 9.00 -19.71
N ARG A 306 19.43 10.19 -19.11
CA ARG A 306 20.37 11.24 -19.51
C ARG A 306 21.70 11.00 -18.83
N SER A 307 22.79 11.03 -19.59
CA SER A 307 24.14 10.74 -19.10
C SER A 307 25.09 11.87 -19.49
N VAL A 308 25.71 12.51 -18.49
CA VAL A 308 26.70 13.59 -18.69
C VAL A 308 28.03 13.15 -18.10
N PHE A 309 29.10 13.22 -18.88
CA PHE A 309 30.47 12.94 -18.44
C PHE A 309 31.29 14.21 -18.53
N GLN A 310 32.04 14.52 -17.47
CA GLN A 310 32.93 15.67 -17.41
C GLN A 310 34.24 15.31 -16.72
N ILE A 311 35.32 15.94 -17.18
CA ILE A 311 36.65 15.86 -16.56
C ILE A 311 37.00 17.26 -16.08
N SER A 312 37.47 17.37 -14.84
CA SER A 312 37.92 18.64 -14.26
C SER A 312 39.24 18.48 -13.49
N PRO A 313 40.08 19.53 -13.48
CA PRO A 313 41.28 19.54 -12.65
C PRO A 313 40.88 19.62 -11.16
N GLY A 314 41.47 18.74 -10.35
CA GLY A 314 41.29 18.67 -8.90
C GLY A 314 42.44 19.31 -8.12
N ILE A 315 42.24 19.50 -6.82
CA ILE A 315 43.25 20.09 -5.92
C ILE A 315 44.49 19.20 -5.85
N GLY A 316 45.69 19.79 -5.99
CA GLY A 316 46.97 19.10 -5.88
C GLY A 316 47.36 18.25 -7.09
N GLY A 317 47.01 18.69 -8.31
CA GLY A 317 47.37 18.00 -9.57
C GLY A 317 46.54 16.75 -9.87
N ARG A 318 45.46 16.51 -9.11
CA ARG A 318 44.54 15.38 -9.30
C ARG A 318 43.63 15.62 -10.50
N ILE A 319 43.12 14.54 -11.07
CA ILE A 319 42.09 14.61 -12.11
C ILE A 319 40.79 14.08 -11.52
N LEU A 320 39.71 14.83 -11.67
CA LEU A 320 38.37 14.45 -11.26
C LEU A 320 37.55 14.06 -12.49
N HIS A 321 37.07 12.83 -12.52
CA HIS A 321 36.09 12.36 -13.49
C HIS A 321 34.73 12.34 -12.82
N GLU A 322 33.73 12.95 -13.43
CA GLU A 322 32.35 12.89 -12.96
C GLU A 322 31.45 12.39 -14.07
N HIS A 323 30.71 11.33 -13.79
CA HIS A 323 29.67 10.80 -14.67
C HIS A 323 28.33 10.86 -13.92
N THR A 324 27.42 11.69 -14.41
CA THR A 324 26.09 11.87 -13.84
C THR A 324 25.03 11.22 -14.73
N PHE A 325 24.12 10.48 -14.11
CA PHE A 325 22.96 9.86 -14.75
C PHE A 325 21.69 10.42 -14.14
N GLN A 326 20.73 10.80 -14.97
CA GLN A 326 19.43 11.28 -14.53
C GLN A 326 18.33 10.52 -15.26
N GLN A 327 17.36 10.01 -14.51
CA GLN A 327 16.17 9.37 -15.06
C GLN A 327 14.95 9.76 -14.24
N GLU A 328 13.92 10.26 -14.92
CA GLU A 328 12.64 10.60 -14.30
C GLU A 328 11.69 9.40 -14.35
N GLY A 329 11.05 9.08 -13.22
CA GLY A 329 9.95 8.11 -13.11
C GLY A 329 8.66 8.80 -12.69
N ILE A 330 7.59 8.02 -12.48
CA ILE A 330 6.29 8.57 -12.05
C ILE A 330 6.40 9.31 -10.70
N ASP A 331 7.13 8.72 -9.74
CA ASP A 331 7.19 9.25 -8.38
C ASP A 331 8.45 10.04 -8.02
N GLU A 332 9.53 9.87 -8.76
CA GLU A 332 10.84 10.40 -8.36
C GLU A 332 11.74 10.63 -9.58
N THR A 333 12.67 11.58 -9.44
CA THR A 333 13.81 11.72 -10.36
C THR A 333 15.02 11.04 -9.72
N ARG A 334 15.56 10.00 -10.34
CA ARG A 334 16.81 9.36 -9.90
C ARG A 334 18.00 10.10 -10.49
N LEU A 335 18.90 10.55 -9.62
CA LEU A 335 20.17 11.20 -9.96
C LEU A 335 21.32 10.35 -9.39
N VAL A 336 22.11 9.74 -10.25
CA VAL A 336 23.31 8.99 -9.84
C VAL A 336 24.54 9.77 -10.26
N ARG A 337 25.39 10.14 -9.31
CA ARG A 337 26.66 10.81 -9.57
C ARG A 337 27.80 9.87 -9.22
N MET A 338 28.62 9.54 -10.21
CA MET A 338 29.84 8.75 -10.04
C MET A 338 31.03 9.68 -10.18
N SER A 339 31.75 9.92 -9.09
CA SER A 339 33.01 10.65 -9.10
C SER A 339 34.20 9.69 -8.96
N THR A 340 35.25 9.92 -9.74
CA THR A 340 36.54 9.23 -9.59
C THR A 340 37.63 10.27 -9.46
N THR A 341 38.43 10.20 -8.41
CA THR A 341 39.62 11.03 -8.25
C THR A 341 40.86 10.19 -8.56
N ALA A 342 41.57 10.56 -9.62
CA ALA A 342 42.86 9.99 -9.97
C ALA A 342 43.99 10.83 -9.37
N VAL A 343 44.97 10.16 -8.76
CA VAL A 343 46.21 10.77 -8.27
C VAL A 343 47.33 10.36 -9.23
N PRO A 344 47.96 11.29 -9.96
CA PRO A 344 49.15 10.98 -10.76
C PRO A 344 50.26 10.41 -9.86
N ASN A 345 51.10 9.51 -10.37
CA ASN A 345 52.22 8.93 -9.62
C ASN A 345 53.15 10.04 -9.07
N GLN A 346 53.94 9.74 -8.03
CA GLN A 346 54.83 10.70 -7.35
C GLN A 346 55.85 11.43 -8.27
N PHE A 347 56.00 11.01 -9.52
CA PHE A 347 56.89 11.61 -10.52
C PHE A 347 56.19 12.53 -11.54
N GLY A 348 54.86 12.69 -11.49
CA GLY A 348 54.14 13.79 -12.15
C GLY A 348 54.38 13.97 -13.65
N GLU A 349 54.64 12.89 -14.40
CA GLU A 349 54.81 12.98 -15.86
C GLU A 349 53.48 13.32 -16.55
N ARG A 350 53.50 14.24 -17.53
CA ARG A 350 52.32 14.63 -18.32
C ARG A 350 51.67 13.43 -19.02
N ASP A 351 52.45 12.40 -19.36
CA ASP A 351 52.00 11.21 -20.07
C ASP A 351 51.09 10.32 -19.20
N ASP A 352 51.33 10.26 -17.89
CA ASP A 352 50.49 9.51 -16.93
C ASP A 352 49.10 10.16 -16.77
N ALA A 353 49.05 11.50 -16.72
CA ALA A 353 47.81 12.25 -16.65
C ALA A 353 46.97 12.10 -17.93
N GLN A 354 47.62 12.19 -19.10
CA GLN A 354 46.93 12.00 -20.39
C GLN A 354 46.46 10.56 -20.58
N ALA A 355 47.24 9.57 -20.17
CA ALA A 355 46.84 8.17 -20.21
C ALA A 355 45.60 7.91 -19.34
N GLU A 356 45.51 8.54 -18.17
CA GLU A 356 44.34 8.41 -17.29
C GLU A 356 43.09 9.11 -17.85
N ILE A 357 43.24 10.30 -18.46
CA ILE A 357 42.17 10.97 -19.20
C ILE A 357 41.63 10.05 -20.31
N ASN A 358 42.53 9.48 -21.13
CA ASN A 358 42.15 8.58 -22.22
C ASN A 358 41.40 7.33 -21.71
N ARG A 359 41.84 6.73 -20.58
CA ARG A 359 41.15 5.60 -19.96
C ARG A 359 39.77 5.98 -19.45
N ALA A 360 39.63 7.17 -18.84
CA ALA A 360 38.37 7.67 -18.34
C ALA A 360 37.37 7.92 -19.48
N GLU A 361 37.83 8.52 -20.58
CA GLU A 361 37.03 8.73 -21.79
C GLU A 361 36.58 7.40 -22.42
N GLN A 362 37.48 6.42 -22.57
CA GLN A 362 37.11 5.09 -23.06
C GLN A 362 36.06 4.40 -22.17
N ARG A 363 36.19 4.54 -20.84
CA ARG A 363 35.18 4.04 -19.89
C ARG A 363 33.86 4.77 -20.05
N ALA A 364 33.88 6.10 -20.18
CA ALA A 364 32.69 6.91 -20.39
C ALA A 364 31.96 6.53 -21.69
N GLN A 365 32.69 6.30 -22.79
CA GLN A 365 32.14 5.84 -24.08
C GLN A 365 31.45 4.48 -23.96
N ARG A 366 32.07 3.50 -23.25
CA ARG A 366 31.45 2.20 -22.98
C ARG A 366 30.16 2.35 -22.16
N ILE A 367 30.18 3.20 -21.14
CA ILE A 367 29.01 3.48 -20.31
C ILE A 367 27.91 4.14 -21.14
N GLN A 368 28.22 5.15 -21.94
CA GLN A 368 27.28 5.82 -22.83
C GLN A 368 26.65 4.83 -23.82
N SER A 369 27.44 3.90 -24.37
CA SER A 369 26.95 2.85 -25.25
C SER A 369 25.95 1.93 -24.56
N ASN A 370 26.21 1.56 -23.29
CA ASN A 370 25.28 0.78 -22.47
C ASN A 370 23.99 1.58 -22.14
N VAL A 371 24.12 2.88 -21.86
CA VAL A 371 22.97 3.79 -21.64
C VAL A 371 22.12 3.88 -22.91
N MET A 372 22.73 4.03 -24.09
CA MET A 372 22.00 4.04 -25.36
C MET A 372 21.24 2.73 -25.59
N ARG A 373 21.88 1.57 -25.39
CA ARG A 373 21.21 0.26 -25.49
C ARG A 373 20.03 0.14 -24.52
N THR A 374 20.20 0.60 -23.30
CA THR A 374 19.14 0.60 -22.28
C THR A 374 17.99 1.51 -22.69
N ASN A 375 18.28 2.72 -23.19
CA ASN A 375 17.24 3.65 -23.66
C ASN A 375 16.45 3.09 -24.84
N VAL A 376 17.09 2.35 -25.75
CA VAL A 376 16.39 1.65 -26.85
C VAL A 376 15.45 0.57 -26.30
N GLN A 377 15.89 -0.22 -25.32
CA GLN A 377 15.03 -1.22 -24.67
C GLN A 377 13.85 -0.56 -23.95
N ASN A 378 14.10 0.53 -23.21
CA ASN A 378 13.06 1.31 -22.53
C ASN A 378 12.04 1.86 -23.53
N GLN A 379 12.49 2.34 -24.70
CA GLN A 379 11.61 2.84 -25.74
C GLN A 379 10.73 1.73 -26.33
N GLN A 380 11.28 0.53 -26.56
CA GLN A 380 10.50 -0.63 -27.02
C GLN A 380 9.44 -1.06 -26.00
N GLN A 381 9.80 -1.10 -24.72
CA GLN A 381 8.86 -1.41 -23.65
C GLN A 381 7.77 -0.34 -23.53
N ASN A 382 8.15 0.94 -23.50
CA ASN A 382 7.21 2.06 -23.47
C ASN A 382 6.25 2.01 -24.66
N HIS A 383 6.72 1.66 -25.86
CA HIS A 383 5.85 1.54 -27.03
C HIS A 383 4.73 0.51 -26.82
N ARG A 384 5.05 -0.66 -26.25
CA ARG A 384 4.04 -1.68 -25.91
C ARG A 384 3.10 -1.20 -24.80
N ILE A 385 3.61 -0.50 -23.80
CA ILE A 385 2.79 0.09 -22.74
C ILE A 385 1.81 1.11 -23.34
N PHE A 386 2.27 1.99 -24.25
CA PHE A 386 1.40 2.96 -24.92
C PHE A 386 0.31 2.28 -25.74
N GLN A 387 0.59 1.17 -26.43
CA GLN A 387 -0.43 0.40 -27.15
C GLN A 387 -1.57 -0.03 -26.22
N VAL A 388 -1.23 -0.58 -25.04
CA VAL A 388 -2.22 -0.98 -24.04
C VAL A 388 -3.00 0.23 -23.51
N LEU A 389 -2.29 1.32 -23.22
CA LEU A 389 -2.91 2.56 -22.74
C LEU A 389 -3.87 3.16 -23.77
N TYR A 390 -3.50 3.22 -25.06
CA TYR A 390 -4.35 3.73 -26.12
C TYR A 390 -5.64 2.92 -26.26
N ALA A 391 -5.53 1.59 -26.33
CA ALA A 391 -6.68 0.72 -26.54
C ALA A 391 -7.64 0.71 -25.35
N THR A 392 -7.12 0.65 -24.12
CA THR A 392 -7.97 0.56 -22.92
C THR A 392 -8.57 1.88 -22.47
N THR A 393 -7.92 3.01 -22.77
CA THR A 393 -8.37 4.34 -22.29
C THR A 393 -9.07 5.16 -23.37
N GLY A 394 -8.91 4.81 -24.65
CA GLY A 394 -9.38 5.58 -25.80
C GLY A 394 -8.70 6.95 -25.98
N GLN A 395 -7.71 7.28 -25.17
CA GLN A 395 -7.01 8.57 -25.21
C GLN A 395 -6.08 8.67 -26.42
N LYS A 396 -5.82 9.90 -26.88
CA LYS A 396 -4.91 10.19 -28.01
C LYS A 396 -3.77 11.12 -27.57
N LEU A 397 -3.10 10.76 -26.49
CA LEU A 397 -1.97 11.51 -25.95
C LEU A 397 -0.68 11.21 -26.72
N PRO A 398 0.33 12.08 -26.67
CA PRO A 398 1.65 11.75 -27.20
C PRO A 398 2.25 10.49 -26.52
N SER A 399 3.09 9.75 -27.24
CA SER A 399 3.85 8.60 -26.72
C SER A 399 5.02 9.04 -25.83
N ASN A 400 4.71 9.80 -24.78
CA ASN A 400 5.67 10.35 -23.83
C ASN A 400 5.16 10.08 -22.40
N PRO A 401 5.99 9.47 -21.53
CA PRO A 401 5.59 9.13 -20.17
C PRO A 401 4.97 10.28 -19.36
N ASN A 402 5.48 11.51 -19.51
CA ASN A 402 4.99 12.65 -18.74
C ASN A 402 3.53 12.99 -19.05
N ASP A 403 3.13 12.96 -20.33
CA ASP A 403 1.76 13.25 -20.75
C ASP A 403 0.76 12.24 -20.18
N TRP A 404 1.17 10.96 -20.09
CA TRP A 404 0.34 9.90 -19.50
C TRP A 404 0.29 9.94 -17.99
N TRP A 405 1.40 10.28 -17.33
CA TRP A 405 1.41 10.54 -15.89
C TRP A 405 0.52 11.74 -15.55
N GLU A 406 0.56 12.81 -16.36
CA GLU A 406 -0.32 13.97 -16.24
C GLU A 406 -1.78 13.63 -16.45
N TRP A 407 -2.11 12.93 -17.52
CA TRP A 407 -3.47 12.48 -17.76
C TRP A 407 -4.02 11.62 -16.62
N TRP A 408 -3.25 10.67 -16.09
CA TRP A 408 -3.74 9.84 -15.00
C TRP A 408 -3.92 10.63 -13.71
N LYS A 409 -3.05 11.61 -13.45
CA LYS A 409 -3.26 12.56 -12.35
C LYS A 409 -4.57 13.31 -12.56
N ASP A 410 -4.81 13.86 -13.75
CA ASP A 410 -6.05 14.60 -14.06
C ASP A 410 -7.29 13.70 -14.00
N TYR A 411 -7.18 12.46 -14.49
CA TYR A 411 -8.24 11.46 -14.45
C TYR A 411 -8.64 11.11 -13.01
N ASN A 412 -7.69 11.01 -12.09
CA ASN A 412 -7.97 10.79 -10.66
C ASN A 412 -8.08 12.10 -9.87
N GLU A 413 -7.94 13.24 -10.55
CA GLU A 413 -7.91 14.58 -9.96
C GLU A 413 -6.85 14.74 -8.86
N TYR A 414 -5.70 14.09 -8.99
CA TYR A 414 -4.56 14.25 -8.09
C TYR A 414 -3.90 15.63 -8.29
N GLU A 415 -3.72 16.41 -7.21
CA GLU A 415 -2.93 17.65 -7.24
C GLU A 415 -1.57 17.42 -6.60
N ILE A 416 -0.49 17.75 -7.34
CA ILE A 416 0.89 17.65 -6.84
C ILE A 416 1.33 19.03 -6.34
N LEU A 417 1.50 19.16 -5.02
CA LEU A 417 1.95 20.41 -4.38
C LEU A 417 3.49 20.62 -4.44
N ALA A 418 4.28 19.66 -4.96
CA ALA A 418 5.74 19.75 -5.02
C ALA A 418 6.37 19.02 -6.21
N ASN A 419 7.49 19.54 -6.73
CA ASN A 419 8.31 18.85 -7.74
C ASN A 419 8.68 17.42 -7.28
N LYS A 420 8.72 16.47 -8.23
CA LYS A 420 9.12 15.08 -7.93
C LYS A 420 10.44 15.06 -7.15
N PRO A 421 10.53 14.34 -6.01
CA PRO A 421 11.75 14.29 -5.22
C PRO A 421 12.93 13.79 -6.07
N VAL A 422 14.09 14.43 -5.91
CA VAL A 422 15.34 13.98 -6.54
C VAL A 422 16.07 13.03 -5.60
N GLN A 423 16.09 11.74 -5.95
CA GLN A 423 16.89 10.74 -5.25
C GLN A 423 18.33 10.83 -5.73
N THR A 424 19.22 11.36 -4.90
CA THR A 424 20.65 11.46 -5.24
C THR A 424 21.42 10.29 -4.64
N ALA A 425 22.11 9.52 -5.49
CA ALA A 425 23.08 8.51 -5.10
C ALA A 425 24.48 8.94 -5.57
N ASN A 426 25.37 9.22 -4.61
CA ASN A 426 26.76 9.58 -4.89
C ASN A 426 27.68 8.37 -4.70
N PHE A 427 28.52 8.07 -5.68
CA PHE A 427 29.55 7.05 -5.63
C PHE A 427 30.90 7.70 -5.90
N SER A 428 31.81 7.69 -4.91
CA SER A 428 33.17 8.23 -5.08
C SER A 428 34.20 7.10 -5.06
N HIS A 429 35.00 6.98 -6.12
CA HIS A 429 36.19 6.12 -6.16
C HIS A 429 37.45 6.98 -6.05
N ARG A 430 38.38 6.58 -5.18
CA ARG A 430 39.73 7.16 -5.10
C ARG A 430 40.72 6.08 -5.50
N TYR A 431 41.48 6.30 -6.58
CA TYR A 431 42.58 5.42 -6.97
C TYR A 431 43.88 5.97 -6.36
N THR A 432 44.53 5.14 -5.55
CA THR A 432 45.94 5.30 -5.15
C THR A 432 46.57 3.93 -5.39
N TYR A 433 47.68 3.82 -6.13
CA TYR A 433 48.39 2.54 -6.27
C TYR A 433 48.81 2.05 -4.87
N GLY A 434 48.18 0.96 -4.39
CA GLY A 434 48.44 0.34 -3.10
C GLY A 434 47.61 0.86 -1.91
N THR A 435 46.32 0.51 -1.84
CA THR A 435 45.56 0.16 -0.60
C THR A 435 44.07 -0.04 -0.92
N ALA A 436 43.42 -0.91 -0.14
CA ALA A 436 42.05 -1.40 -0.39
C ALA A 436 40.96 -0.30 -0.31
N PRO A 437 39.85 -0.44 -1.07
CA PRO A 437 38.84 0.61 -1.23
C PRO A 437 37.93 0.76 -0.01
N VAL A 438 37.60 2.01 0.35
CA VAL A 438 36.53 2.37 1.29
C VAL A 438 35.34 2.90 0.49
N VAL A 439 34.23 2.14 0.49
CA VAL A 439 32.95 2.54 -0.12
C VAL A 439 32.11 3.25 0.94
N THR A 440 31.68 4.48 0.68
CA THR A 440 30.63 5.15 1.48
C THR A 440 29.41 5.41 0.60
N ARG A 441 28.32 4.70 0.89
CA ARG A 441 27.01 4.85 0.23
C ARG A 441 26.15 5.78 1.09
N ARG A 442 25.77 6.95 0.58
CA ARG A 442 24.79 7.81 1.23
C ARG A 442 23.51 7.81 0.39
N GLN A 443 22.51 7.08 0.86
CA GLN A 443 21.17 7.12 0.29
C GLN A 443 20.41 8.31 0.87
N THR A 444 19.91 9.18 0.00
CA THR A 444 18.82 10.10 0.35
C THR A 444 17.50 9.36 0.22
N ARG A 445 16.47 9.75 0.99
CA ARG A 445 15.20 9.03 1.10
C ARG A 445 14.03 9.84 0.57
N ARG A 446 13.06 9.06 0.09
CA ARG A 446 11.77 9.42 -0.53
C ARG A 446 11.03 10.53 0.22
N ARG A 447 10.59 11.54 -0.53
CA ARG A 447 9.53 12.47 -0.15
C ARG A 447 8.24 12.02 -0.85
N ARG A 448 7.12 12.08 -0.15
CA ARG A 448 5.83 11.54 -0.63
C ARG A 448 5.26 12.48 -1.70
N ILE A 449 4.76 11.91 -2.80
CA ILE A 449 3.87 12.65 -3.70
C ILE A 449 2.51 12.70 -3.02
N GLU A 450 1.94 13.89 -2.97
CA GLU A 450 0.59 14.13 -2.49
C GLU A 450 -0.34 14.02 -3.70
N SER A 451 -1.34 13.15 -3.63
CA SER A 451 -2.56 13.22 -4.46
C SER A 451 -3.51 14.27 -3.86
N SER A 452 -4.66 14.61 -4.45
CA SER A 452 -5.65 15.52 -3.80
C SER A 452 -7.07 15.31 -4.31
N GLU A 453 -7.68 14.23 -3.85
CA GLU A 453 -9.13 14.04 -3.88
C GLU A 453 -9.70 14.67 -2.60
N CYS A 454 -10.78 15.45 -2.61
CA CYS A 454 -11.06 16.34 -1.47
C CYS A 454 -12.56 16.63 -1.20
N PHE A 455 -12.84 17.23 -0.04
CA PHE A 455 -14.17 17.69 0.40
C PHE A 455 -14.18 19.19 0.72
N PRO A 456 -15.29 19.93 0.50
CA PRO A 456 -15.37 21.33 0.89
C PRO A 456 -15.31 21.50 2.42
N ALA A 457 -14.98 22.72 2.85
CA ALA A 457 -15.06 23.13 4.25
C ALA A 457 -16.45 22.82 4.84
N GLY A 458 -16.50 22.51 6.14
CA GLY A 458 -17.74 22.16 6.84
C GLY A 458 -18.13 20.69 6.73
N THR A 459 -17.52 19.90 5.84
CA THR A 459 -17.79 18.46 5.74
C THR A 459 -17.49 17.78 7.08
N PRO A 460 -18.47 17.14 7.74
CA PRO A 460 -18.27 16.57 9.06
C PRO A 460 -17.53 15.23 8.94
N VAL A 461 -16.42 15.11 9.67
CA VAL A 461 -15.61 13.90 9.81
C VAL A 461 -15.84 13.30 11.18
N TRP A 462 -16.02 11.98 11.24
CA TRP A 462 -16.17 11.26 12.52
C TRP A 462 -14.81 11.21 13.25
N THR A 463 -14.71 11.85 14.42
CA THR A 463 -13.49 11.86 15.24
C THR A 463 -13.71 11.21 16.59
N GLU A 464 -12.63 10.92 17.31
CA GLU A 464 -12.73 10.37 18.68
C GLU A 464 -13.44 11.31 19.67
N LEU A 465 -13.57 12.60 19.32
CA LEU A 465 -14.28 13.62 20.09
C LEU A 465 -15.69 13.94 19.58
N GLY A 466 -16.18 13.17 18.61
CA GLY A 466 -17.42 13.46 17.88
C GLY A 466 -17.13 14.04 16.49
N LYS A 467 -18.17 14.46 15.78
CA LYS A 467 -18.05 14.99 14.42
C LYS A 467 -17.41 16.37 14.42
N ARG A 468 -16.44 16.59 13.53
CA ARG A 468 -15.74 17.88 13.37
C ARG A 468 -15.59 18.20 11.89
N ALA A 469 -15.66 19.47 11.53
CA ALA A 469 -15.46 19.91 10.15
C ALA A 469 -14.04 19.55 9.67
N ILE A 470 -13.91 19.10 8.42
CA ILE A 470 -12.68 18.54 7.84
C ILE A 470 -11.50 19.52 7.91
N GLU A 471 -11.73 20.81 7.65
CA GLU A 471 -10.73 21.87 7.69
C GLU A 471 -10.21 22.17 9.10
N SER A 472 -10.89 21.66 10.14
CA SER A 472 -10.44 21.76 11.53
C SER A 472 -9.54 20.60 11.96
N ILE A 473 -9.52 19.50 11.19
CA ILE A 473 -8.75 18.30 11.50
C ILE A 473 -7.26 18.58 11.28
N ARG A 474 -6.41 18.06 12.18
CA ARG A 474 -4.96 18.24 12.13
C ARG A 474 -4.25 16.91 12.33
N VAL A 475 -3.02 16.81 11.85
CA VAL A 475 -2.16 15.64 12.07
C VAL A 475 -2.03 15.34 13.57
N GLY A 476 -2.29 14.09 13.94
CA GLY A 476 -2.36 13.62 15.32
C GLY A 476 -3.76 13.64 15.96
N ASP A 477 -4.77 14.14 15.23
CA ASP A 477 -6.18 13.85 15.54
C ASP A 477 -6.50 12.42 15.14
N ARG A 478 -7.49 11.80 15.78
CA ARG A 478 -7.98 10.47 15.40
C ARG A 478 -9.34 10.56 14.72
N VAL A 479 -9.47 9.90 13.58
CA VAL A 479 -10.72 9.78 12.81
C VAL A 479 -11.18 8.33 12.80
N LEU A 480 -12.49 8.12 12.74
CA LEU A 480 -13.05 6.79 12.58
C LEU A 480 -12.71 6.29 11.18
N SER A 481 -12.20 5.07 11.11
CA SER A 481 -11.71 4.44 9.89
C SER A 481 -12.08 2.97 9.90
N GLN A 482 -12.17 2.38 8.70
CA GLN A 482 -12.46 0.96 8.56
C GLN A 482 -11.50 0.29 7.59
N ASN A 483 -10.93 -0.84 7.98
CA ASN A 483 -10.14 -1.67 7.07
C ASN A 483 -11.11 -2.42 6.12
N PRO A 484 -11.02 -2.20 4.80
CA PRO A 484 -11.89 -2.91 3.88
C PRO A 484 -11.68 -4.43 3.83
N GLU A 485 -10.46 -4.92 4.04
CA GLU A 485 -10.18 -6.37 3.97
C GLU A 485 -10.65 -7.11 5.23
N THR A 486 -10.31 -6.59 6.41
CA THR A 486 -10.64 -7.26 7.68
C THR A 486 -11.98 -6.84 8.26
N GLY A 487 -12.52 -5.70 7.82
CA GLY A 487 -13.71 -5.09 8.41
C GLY A 487 -13.45 -4.31 9.71
N GLU A 488 -12.20 -4.30 10.21
CA GLU A 488 -11.85 -3.66 11.48
C GLU A 488 -12.28 -2.19 11.49
N LEU A 489 -13.17 -1.83 12.42
CA LEU A 489 -13.59 -0.45 12.66
C LEU A 489 -12.84 0.11 13.85
N ASN A 490 -12.10 1.20 13.67
CA ASN A 490 -11.28 1.77 14.73
C ASN A 490 -10.98 3.26 14.51
N TYR A 491 -10.60 3.97 15.57
CA TYR A 491 -10.11 5.35 15.48
C TYR A 491 -8.62 5.35 15.13
N LYS A 492 -8.29 5.73 13.90
CA LYS A 492 -6.92 5.80 13.40
C LYS A 492 -6.42 7.23 13.32
N LEU A 493 -5.10 7.37 13.41
CA LEU A 493 -4.44 8.66 13.51
C LEU A 493 -4.31 9.33 12.13
N VAL A 494 -4.60 10.63 12.05
CA VAL A 494 -4.32 11.45 10.87
C VAL A 494 -2.81 11.73 10.85
N THR A 495 -2.15 11.36 9.75
CA THR A 495 -0.70 11.47 9.56
C THR A 495 -0.30 12.63 8.66
N ALA A 496 -1.19 13.04 7.75
CA ALA A 496 -1.07 14.25 6.93
C ALA A 496 -2.47 14.81 6.62
N VAL A 497 -2.51 16.09 6.30
CA VAL A 497 -3.71 16.82 5.83
C VAL A 497 -3.33 17.50 4.52
N THR A 498 -4.24 17.53 3.56
CA THR A 498 -4.03 18.18 2.26
C THR A 498 -5.13 19.18 2.01
N GLU A 499 -4.77 20.29 1.35
CA GLU A 499 -5.67 21.35 0.94
C GLU A 499 -5.43 21.63 -0.54
N ARG A 500 -6.54 21.77 -1.26
CA ARG A 500 -6.59 21.98 -2.71
C ARG A 500 -7.44 23.19 -3.03
N ASN A 501 -6.92 24.08 -3.85
CA ASN A 501 -7.67 25.27 -4.27
C ASN A 501 -8.46 25.00 -5.56
N GLN A 502 -9.73 25.44 -5.59
CA GLN A 502 -10.57 25.44 -6.80
C GLN A 502 -10.69 24.07 -7.49
N ALA A 503 -11.08 23.02 -6.76
CA ALA A 503 -11.33 21.69 -7.33
C ALA A 503 -12.71 21.60 -8.01
N PRO A 504 -12.89 20.83 -9.10
CA PRO A 504 -14.22 20.50 -9.63
C PRO A 504 -15.02 19.70 -8.59
N MET A 505 -16.26 20.10 -8.34
CA MET A 505 -17.12 19.46 -7.34
C MET A 505 -18.35 18.80 -7.98
N GLN A 506 -18.87 17.82 -7.27
CA GLN A 506 -20.16 17.20 -7.50
C GLN A 506 -20.90 17.11 -6.17
N THR A 507 -22.21 17.19 -6.21
CA THR A 507 -23.08 16.84 -5.07
C THR A 507 -23.75 15.52 -5.39
N ILE A 508 -23.65 14.57 -4.47
CA ILE A 508 -24.38 13.31 -4.50
C ILE A 508 -25.37 13.27 -3.35
N THR A 509 -26.54 12.66 -3.57
CA THR A 509 -27.50 12.36 -2.50
C THR A 509 -27.48 10.86 -2.25
N VAL A 510 -27.18 10.47 -1.01
CA VAL A 510 -27.11 9.09 -0.54
C VAL A 510 -28.15 8.92 0.57
N GLY A 511 -29.20 8.15 0.31
CA GLY A 511 -30.39 8.15 1.15
C GLY A 511 -31.01 9.56 1.23
N ASP A 512 -31.08 10.11 2.44
CA ASP A 512 -31.55 11.46 2.76
C ASP A 512 -30.41 12.50 2.92
N GLN A 513 -29.15 12.05 2.89
CA GLN A 513 -27.99 12.89 3.11
C GLN A 513 -27.43 13.40 1.77
N SER A 514 -27.20 14.71 1.68
CA SER A 514 -26.41 15.29 0.59
C SER A 514 -24.95 15.41 1.00
N LEU A 515 -24.05 14.99 0.10
CA LEU A 515 -22.60 15.10 0.24
C LEU A 515 -22.03 15.79 -0.99
N ARG A 516 -21.28 16.87 -0.77
CA ARG A 516 -20.50 17.54 -1.81
C ARG A 516 -19.04 17.08 -1.71
N LEU A 517 -18.44 16.74 -2.83
CA LEU A 517 -17.10 16.16 -2.94
C LEU A 517 -16.50 16.42 -4.32
N THR A 518 -15.18 16.28 -4.46
CA THR A 518 -14.56 16.35 -5.79
C THR A 518 -15.02 15.18 -6.66
N THR A 519 -15.12 15.38 -7.97
CA THR A 519 -15.58 14.36 -8.92
C THR A 519 -14.72 13.08 -8.90
N GLY A 520 -13.43 13.20 -8.56
CA GLY A 520 -12.50 12.07 -8.42
C GLY A 520 -12.52 11.36 -7.07
N HIS A 521 -13.23 11.87 -6.06
CA HIS A 521 -13.12 11.31 -4.70
C HIS A 521 -13.80 9.92 -4.61
N PRO A 522 -13.12 8.86 -4.13
CA PRO A 522 -13.69 7.53 -4.04
C PRO A 522 -14.58 7.33 -2.83
N LEU A 523 -15.70 6.67 -3.07
CA LEU A 523 -16.58 6.12 -2.05
C LEU A 523 -16.54 4.59 -2.14
N TRP A 524 -16.70 3.93 -1.01
CA TRP A 524 -16.81 2.48 -1.03
C TRP A 524 -18.21 2.07 -1.49
N VAL A 525 -18.31 1.39 -2.63
CA VAL A 525 -19.55 0.80 -3.15
C VAL A 525 -19.53 -0.69 -2.86
N ASN A 526 -20.55 -1.15 -2.15
CA ASN A 526 -20.72 -2.55 -1.82
C ASN A 526 -20.81 -3.41 -3.10
N GLY A 527 -19.99 -4.46 -3.18
CA GLY A 527 -19.86 -5.36 -4.34
C GLY A 527 -18.87 -4.86 -5.40
N GLU A 528 -18.50 -3.58 -5.39
CA GLU A 528 -17.67 -2.95 -6.42
C GLU A 528 -16.35 -2.36 -5.90
N GLY A 529 -16.25 -2.11 -4.59
CA GLY A 529 -15.08 -1.50 -3.95
C GLY A 529 -15.03 0.02 -4.13
N TRP A 530 -13.82 0.58 -4.20
CA TRP A 530 -13.61 2.02 -4.34
C TRP A 530 -14.05 2.53 -5.72
N ARG A 531 -15.05 3.41 -5.75
CA ARG A 531 -15.56 4.05 -6.97
C ARG A 531 -15.50 5.57 -6.83
N MET A 532 -14.91 6.24 -7.82
CA MET A 532 -14.89 7.71 -7.88
C MET A 532 -16.32 8.26 -8.01
N ALA A 533 -16.59 9.41 -7.38
CA ALA A 533 -17.90 10.07 -7.39
C ALA A 533 -18.50 10.23 -8.80
N LYS A 534 -17.67 10.60 -9.78
CA LYS A 534 -18.11 10.77 -11.20
C LYS A 534 -18.49 9.47 -11.91
N LEU A 535 -18.10 8.33 -11.36
CA LEU A 535 -18.39 6.99 -11.90
C LEU A 535 -19.54 6.30 -11.14
N LEU A 536 -20.14 6.97 -10.14
CA LEU A 536 -21.29 6.43 -9.43
C LEU A 536 -22.54 6.47 -10.29
N ASN A 537 -23.26 5.35 -10.32
CA ASN A 537 -24.56 5.25 -10.96
C ASN A 537 -25.67 5.50 -9.93
N LEU A 538 -26.82 5.99 -10.39
CA LEU A 538 -28.03 5.96 -9.57
C LEU A 538 -28.36 4.51 -9.22
N GLY A 539 -28.68 4.25 -7.96
CA GLY A 539 -28.87 2.88 -7.46
C GLY A 539 -27.63 2.24 -6.81
N SER A 540 -26.42 2.79 -7.01
CA SER A 540 -25.21 2.29 -6.35
C SER A 540 -25.37 2.31 -4.82
N ARG A 541 -24.97 1.23 -4.13
CA ARG A 541 -25.06 1.10 -2.66
C ARG A 541 -23.74 1.48 -2.01
N VAL A 542 -23.67 2.68 -1.45
CA VAL A 542 -22.49 3.21 -0.77
C VAL A 542 -22.46 2.72 0.68
N HIS A 543 -21.31 2.25 1.13
CA HIS A 543 -21.13 1.75 2.49
C HIS A 543 -21.14 2.89 3.51
N CYS A 544 -21.89 2.67 4.60
CA CYS A 544 -22.09 3.60 5.69
C CYS A 544 -21.84 2.92 7.04
N ILE A 545 -21.70 3.68 8.13
CA ILE A 545 -21.65 3.10 9.47
C ILE A 545 -22.98 2.38 9.74
N GLY A 546 -22.90 1.08 10.05
CA GLY A 546 -24.07 0.27 10.36
C GLY A 546 -24.88 -0.19 9.15
N GLY A 547 -24.41 0.00 7.92
CA GLY A 547 -25.17 -0.42 6.74
C GLY A 547 -24.62 0.01 5.38
N SER A 548 -25.52 0.09 4.41
CA SER A 548 -25.29 0.76 3.12
C SER A 548 -26.51 1.57 2.72
N GLN A 549 -26.30 2.63 1.94
CA GLN A 549 -27.35 3.52 1.44
C GLN A 549 -27.22 3.75 -0.06
N THR A 550 -28.36 3.98 -0.71
CA THR A 550 -28.42 4.09 -2.16
C THR A 550 -28.17 5.52 -2.64
N VAL A 551 -27.39 5.67 -3.72
CA VAL A 551 -27.24 6.95 -4.44
C VAL A 551 -28.54 7.23 -5.20
N THR A 552 -29.23 8.31 -4.84
CA THR A 552 -30.52 8.71 -5.44
C THR A 552 -30.41 9.88 -6.40
N ARG A 553 -29.33 10.67 -6.29
CA ARG A 553 -29.13 11.85 -7.15
C ARG A 553 -27.65 12.20 -7.30
N THR A 554 -27.28 12.73 -8.47
CA THR A 554 -25.95 13.24 -8.75
C THR A 554 -26.04 14.55 -9.55
N GLU A 555 -25.35 15.60 -9.10
CA GLU A 555 -25.42 16.95 -9.70
C GLU A 555 -24.03 17.61 -9.71
N LYS A 556 -23.69 18.31 -10.80
CA LYS A 556 -22.44 19.10 -10.84
C LYS A 556 -22.52 20.25 -9.84
N SER A 557 -21.38 20.65 -9.28
CA SER A 557 -21.30 21.76 -8.33
C SER A 557 -20.15 22.72 -8.69
N PRO A 558 -20.23 24.00 -8.26
CA PRO A 558 -19.16 24.97 -8.48
C PRO A 558 -17.82 24.52 -7.89
N ARG A 559 -16.72 25.06 -8.41
CA ARG A 559 -15.38 24.77 -7.89
C ARG A 559 -15.18 25.44 -6.54
N GLU A 560 -14.55 24.74 -5.60
CA GLU A 560 -14.32 25.24 -4.23
C GLU A 560 -12.96 24.75 -3.69
N THR A 561 -12.48 25.38 -2.62
CA THR A 561 -11.35 24.87 -1.83
C THR A 561 -11.76 23.60 -1.11
N ALA A 562 -10.86 22.62 -1.08
CA ALA A 562 -11.16 21.26 -0.73
C ALA A 562 -10.06 20.67 0.18
N TYR A 563 -10.44 19.82 1.13
CA TYR A 563 -9.58 19.22 2.14
C TYR A 563 -9.60 17.69 2.04
N ASN A 564 -8.49 17.03 2.37
CA ASN A 564 -8.45 15.57 2.59
C ASN A 564 -7.42 15.21 3.68
N LEU A 565 -7.44 13.96 4.10
CA LEU A 565 -6.67 13.40 5.19
C LEU A 565 -5.85 12.22 4.66
N ILE A 566 -4.71 11.93 5.30
CA ILE A 566 -4.02 10.64 5.19
C ILE A 566 -4.08 9.99 6.55
N VAL A 567 -4.64 8.79 6.61
CA VAL A 567 -4.96 8.08 7.85
C VAL A 567 -4.10 6.84 8.01
N GLN A 568 -3.61 6.61 9.22
CA GLN A 568 -2.70 5.51 9.51
C GLN A 568 -3.36 4.14 9.28
N GLY A 569 -2.72 3.31 8.47
CA GLY A 569 -3.01 1.88 8.32
C GLY A 569 -4.15 1.56 7.35
N PHE A 570 -5.32 2.16 7.52
CA PHE A 570 -6.54 1.72 6.82
C PHE A 570 -6.79 2.38 5.47
N GLY A 571 -6.20 3.55 5.20
CA GLY A 571 -6.42 4.27 3.94
C GLY A 571 -7.86 4.79 3.77
N SER A 572 -8.62 4.92 4.86
CA SER A 572 -10.04 5.27 4.83
C SER A 572 -10.47 6.09 6.04
N TYR A 573 -11.61 6.79 5.93
CA TYR A 573 -12.29 7.43 7.05
C TYR A 573 -13.78 7.66 6.74
N PHE A 574 -14.53 8.13 7.74
CA PHE A 574 -15.97 8.38 7.62
C PHE A 574 -16.33 9.86 7.63
N VAL A 575 -17.23 10.23 6.71
CA VAL A 575 -17.79 11.59 6.57
C VAL A 575 -19.32 11.59 6.65
N THR A 576 -19.94 12.76 6.84
CA THR A 576 -21.40 12.97 6.97
C THR A 576 -22.03 12.36 8.22
N ASP A 577 -23.31 12.65 8.46
CA ASP A 577 -24.06 12.09 9.59
C ASP A 577 -24.39 10.60 9.41
N LEU A 578 -24.51 10.13 8.17
CA LEU A 578 -24.66 8.70 7.86
C LEU A 578 -23.36 7.91 8.07
N GLY A 579 -22.22 8.59 8.18
CA GLY A 579 -20.92 7.94 8.23
C GLY A 579 -20.63 7.19 6.93
N ILE A 580 -20.54 7.91 5.82
CA ILE A 580 -20.18 7.38 4.50
C ILE A 580 -18.68 7.07 4.47
N LEU A 581 -18.31 5.86 4.05
CA LEU A 581 -16.92 5.41 3.97
C LEU A 581 -16.23 5.96 2.72
N VAL A 582 -15.14 6.69 2.92
CA VAL A 582 -14.39 7.37 1.86
C VAL A 582 -12.90 7.02 1.93
N HIS A 583 -12.23 7.09 0.78
CA HIS A 583 -10.81 6.81 0.71
C HIS A 583 -10.00 8.01 1.20
N ASP A 584 -8.87 7.75 1.84
CA ASP A 584 -7.94 8.79 2.22
C ASP A 584 -7.10 9.25 1.01
N ASN A 585 -6.14 10.13 1.23
CA ASN A 585 -5.32 10.65 0.15
C ASN A 585 -4.08 9.79 -0.17
N THR A 586 -4.15 8.47 0.03
CA THR A 586 -3.08 7.55 -0.38
C THR A 586 -3.30 6.98 -1.78
N TYR A 587 -2.24 6.45 -2.38
CA TYR A 587 -2.35 5.69 -3.62
C TYR A 587 -3.27 4.49 -3.40
N ARG A 588 -4.33 4.42 -4.18
CA ARG A 588 -5.22 3.26 -4.21
C ARG A 588 -4.42 2.03 -4.58
N SER A 589 -4.42 1.05 -3.68
CA SER A 589 -4.06 -0.31 -4.01
C SER A 589 -5.32 -1.09 -4.36
N PRO A 590 -5.24 -2.02 -5.31
CA PRO A 590 -6.42 -2.80 -5.65
C PRO A 590 -6.87 -3.66 -4.46
N ASN A 591 -8.19 -3.78 -4.26
CA ASN A 591 -8.78 -4.47 -3.12
C ASN A 591 -9.58 -5.70 -3.55
N ARG A 592 -9.56 -6.76 -2.73
CA ARG A 592 -10.27 -8.03 -2.94
C ARG A 592 -11.61 -8.13 -2.19
N ALA A 593 -11.89 -7.17 -1.31
CA ALA A 593 -13.10 -7.17 -0.51
C ALA A 593 -14.33 -6.74 -1.33
N LEU A 594 -15.43 -7.48 -1.19
CA LEU A 594 -16.75 -7.11 -1.72
C LEU A 594 -17.42 -6.06 -0.83
N SER A 595 -17.23 -6.18 0.48
CA SER A 595 -17.67 -5.24 1.50
C SER A 595 -16.69 -5.32 2.67
N PRO A 596 -16.56 -4.30 3.53
CA PRO A 596 -15.60 -4.34 4.63
C PRO A 596 -15.77 -5.61 5.49
N GLY A 597 -14.73 -6.45 5.48
CA GLY A 597 -14.68 -7.73 6.20
C GLY A 597 -15.23 -8.96 5.46
N LEU A 598 -15.49 -8.85 4.15
CA LEU A 598 -15.86 -9.99 3.30
C LEU A 598 -15.07 -9.98 1.98
N LEU A 599 -14.24 -11.00 1.78
CA LEU A 599 -13.47 -11.20 0.55
C LEU A 599 -14.29 -11.93 -0.52
N ALA A 600 -14.02 -11.67 -1.80
CA ALA A 600 -14.75 -12.29 -2.92
C ALA A 600 -14.65 -13.82 -2.98
N ASN A 601 -13.70 -14.44 -2.28
CA ASN A 601 -13.35 -15.85 -2.37
C ASN A 601 -13.72 -16.69 -1.13
N GLN A 602 -14.50 -16.15 -0.19
CA GLN A 602 -14.93 -16.86 1.03
C GLN A 602 -16.31 -17.48 0.91
#